data_AF-A0A6P5MLX6-F1
#
_entry.id   AF-A0A6P5MLX6-F1
#
_cell.length_a   1.000
_cell.length_b   1.000
_cell.length_c   1.000
_cell.angle_alpha   90.00
_cell.angle_beta   90.00
_cell.angle_gamma   90.00
#
_symmetry.space_group_name_H-M   'P 1'
#
loop_
_entity.id
_entity.type
_entity.pdbx_description
1 polymer ?
#
loop_
_entity_poly.entity_id
_entity_poly.type
_entity_poly.pdbx_seq_one_letter_code
_entity_poly.pdbx_strand_id
1 'polypeptide(L)'
;MDRTSYPCSCGRNPSMCYAFIAACESRLRVEEIIHKPENQRNLVELDVDDLVKSVKDFDDVFWALQYMGTVGVRSRPLSPTGDEIPGSEWTGRFKIKGIRRIPTTKIDEVKSYIQEHCGVLVTFPINQDFYSRSVAMPYERDRSTADLGFHNVCLVGFEDRKRTWMFQNSFGANWGDEGYGKIRYDRVVQYVVPIFMDEEILPSYDNVQLPNDPAPHPVASTSSSSCDAEQHQTRRRFGRRH
;
A
#
# COMPACT_ATOMS: atom_id res chain seq x y z
N MET A 1 5.31 -25.81 -9.61
CA MET A 1 5.66 -24.82 -10.64
C MET A 1 6.22 -23.62 -9.91
N ASP A 2 7.45 -23.22 -10.23
CA ASP A 2 8.11 -22.07 -9.60
C ASP A 2 7.39 -20.78 -10.02
N ARG A 3 6.43 -20.34 -9.21
CA ARG A 3 5.63 -19.12 -9.44
C ARG A 3 6.35 -17.86 -8.97
N THR A 4 7.63 -17.93 -8.57
CA THR A 4 8.35 -16.81 -7.95
C THR A 4 9.29 -16.06 -8.89
N SER A 5 9.37 -16.46 -10.15
CA SER A 5 10.21 -15.81 -11.15
C SER A 5 9.36 -15.15 -12.24
N TYR A 6 8.81 -13.97 -11.96
CA TYR A 6 8.60 -12.99 -13.03
C TYR A 6 9.88 -12.16 -13.11
N PRO A 7 10.83 -12.50 -14.01
CA PRO A 7 11.98 -11.64 -14.25
C PRO A 7 11.45 -10.29 -14.75
N CYS A 8 11.59 -9.27 -13.92
CA CYS A 8 11.35 -7.88 -14.27
C CYS A 8 12.26 -7.53 -15.45
N SER A 9 11.70 -7.55 -16.65
CA SER A 9 12.41 -7.35 -17.92
C SER A 9 12.38 -5.88 -18.37
N CYS A 10 12.13 -4.95 -17.44
CA CYS A 10 12.28 -3.52 -17.65
C CYS A 10 13.28 -2.96 -16.63
N GLY A 11 14.41 -2.44 -17.11
CA GLY A 11 15.41 -1.75 -16.31
C GLY A 11 14.96 -0.39 -15.75
N ARG A 12 13.73 -0.30 -15.22
CA ARG A 12 13.14 0.84 -14.48
C ARG A 12 12.18 0.25 -13.43
N ASN A 13 12.34 0.61 -12.16
CA ASN A 13 12.22 -0.29 -11.01
C ASN A 13 10.80 -0.29 -10.38
N PRO A 14 9.94 -1.31 -10.61
CA PRO A 14 8.53 -1.31 -10.17
C PRO A 14 8.28 -1.54 -8.67
N SER A 15 9.28 -1.24 -7.84
CA SER A 15 9.37 -1.64 -6.45
C SER A 15 8.17 -1.25 -5.57
N MET A 16 7.52 -0.11 -5.84
CA MET A 16 6.43 0.35 -4.98
C MET A 16 5.13 -0.45 -5.16
N CYS A 17 4.76 -0.82 -6.39
CA CYS A 17 3.58 -1.66 -6.61
C CYS A 17 3.74 -3.02 -5.93
N TYR A 18 4.92 -3.63 -6.02
CA TYR A 18 5.21 -4.88 -5.32
C TYR A 18 5.20 -4.72 -3.80
N ALA A 19 5.68 -3.58 -3.28
CA ALA A 19 5.58 -3.30 -1.86
C ALA A 19 4.11 -3.17 -1.40
N PHE A 20 3.22 -2.61 -2.23
CA PHE A 20 1.78 -2.60 -1.96
C PHE A 20 1.15 -3.99 -2.07
N ILE A 21 1.54 -4.81 -3.05
CA ILE A 21 1.12 -6.21 -3.16
C ILE A 21 1.49 -6.98 -1.89
N ALA A 22 2.74 -6.86 -1.43
CA ALA A 22 3.21 -7.50 -0.21
C ALA A 22 2.44 -7.01 1.04
N ALA A 23 2.00 -5.75 1.05
CA ALA A 23 1.12 -5.23 2.10
C ALA A 23 -0.30 -5.83 2.03
N CYS A 24 -0.86 -6.01 0.83
CA CYS A 24 -2.12 -6.73 0.63
C CYS A 24 -2.02 -8.20 1.09
N GLU A 25 -0.92 -8.88 0.74
CA GLU A 25 -0.59 -10.25 1.19
C GLU A 25 -0.57 -10.35 2.71
N SER A 26 0.11 -9.42 3.38
CA SER A 26 0.18 -9.36 4.84
C SER A 26 -1.21 -9.23 5.45
N ARG A 27 -2.03 -8.30 4.93
CA ARG A 27 -3.42 -8.08 5.40
C ARG A 27 -4.29 -9.32 5.23
N LEU A 28 -4.20 -10.00 4.09
CA LEU A 28 -4.95 -11.22 3.80
C LEU A 28 -4.56 -12.38 4.72
N ARG A 29 -3.27 -12.51 5.02
CA ARG A 29 -2.79 -13.55 5.92
C ARG A 29 -3.34 -13.38 7.33
N VAL A 30 -3.56 -12.14 7.77
CA VAL A 30 -4.17 -11.82 9.05
C VAL A 30 -5.62 -12.26 9.11
N GLU A 31 -6.39 -11.98 8.05
CA GLU A 31 -7.79 -12.41 7.95
C GLU A 31 -7.90 -13.94 8.09
N GLU A 32 -7.01 -14.70 7.44
CA GLU A 32 -6.92 -16.16 7.61
C GLU A 32 -6.54 -16.56 9.04
N ILE A 33 -5.62 -15.82 9.69
CA ILE A 33 -5.18 -16.09 11.06
C ILE A 33 -6.29 -15.86 12.08
N ILE A 34 -7.04 -14.77 11.94
CA ILE A 34 -8.11 -14.34 12.85
C ILE A 34 -9.32 -15.26 12.71
N HIS A 35 -9.71 -15.58 11.47
CA HIS A 35 -10.99 -16.26 11.21
C HIS A 35 -10.88 -17.77 11.12
N LYS A 36 -9.67 -18.34 10.99
CA LYS A 36 -9.48 -19.79 10.82
C LYS A 36 -8.39 -20.37 11.73
N PRO A 37 -8.62 -21.57 12.30
CA PRO A 37 -7.58 -22.31 12.99
C PRO A 37 -6.47 -22.72 12.01
N GLU A 38 -5.24 -22.87 12.51
CA GLU A 38 -4.04 -23.05 11.68
C GLU A 38 -4.15 -24.18 10.65
N ASN A 39 -4.78 -25.30 11.04
CA ASN A 39 -4.99 -26.47 10.18
C ASN A 39 -6.09 -26.29 9.10
N GLN A 40 -6.79 -25.17 9.09
CA GLN A 40 -7.84 -24.82 8.14
C GLN A 40 -7.51 -23.54 7.35
N ARG A 41 -6.33 -22.95 7.58
CA ARG A 41 -5.88 -21.76 6.85
C ARG A 41 -5.51 -22.15 5.43
N ASN A 42 -6.04 -21.40 4.48
CA ASN A 42 -5.64 -21.51 3.09
C ASN A 42 -4.43 -20.63 2.85
N LEU A 43 -3.58 -21.04 1.91
CA LEU A 43 -2.64 -20.08 1.31
C LEU A 43 -3.44 -19.10 0.44
N VAL A 44 -2.87 -17.94 0.16
CA VAL A 44 -3.54 -16.92 -0.66
C VAL A 44 -2.61 -16.53 -1.80
N GLU A 45 -3.14 -16.57 -3.01
CA GLU A 45 -2.47 -16.05 -4.20
C GLU A 45 -3.07 -14.70 -4.58
N LEU A 46 -2.21 -13.75 -4.95
CA LEU A 46 -2.61 -12.45 -5.47
C LEU A 46 -2.47 -12.39 -6.99
N ASP A 47 -3.51 -11.86 -7.65
CA ASP A 47 -3.49 -11.62 -9.08
C ASP A 47 -2.82 -10.30 -9.39
N VAL A 48 -1.53 -10.36 -9.67
CA VAL A 48 -0.70 -9.21 -9.99
C VAL A 48 -0.49 -9.04 -11.49
N ASP A 49 -1.02 -9.96 -12.31
CA ASP A 49 -0.79 -9.99 -13.75
C ASP A 49 -1.41 -8.76 -14.45
N ASP A 50 -2.64 -8.40 -14.06
CA ASP A 50 -3.32 -7.21 -14.54
C ASP A 50 -2.55 -5.93 -14.14
N LEU A 51 -1.94 -5.91 -12.95
CA LEU A 51 -1.16 -4.79 -12.41
C LEU A 51 0.16 -4.63 -13.15
N VAL A 52 0.89 -5.71 -13.34
CA VAL A 52 2.20 -5.72 -14.00
C VAL A 52 2.07 -5.33 -15.48
N LYS A 53 0.99 -5.72 -16.17
CA LYS A 53 0.78 -5.44 -17.60
C LYS A 53 0.27 -4.03 -17.90
N SER A 54 -0.41 -3.39 -16.96
CA SER A 54 -1.15 -2.14 -17.19
C SER A 54 -0.36 -0.87 -16.89
N VAL A 55 0.64 -0.95 -16.01
CA VAL A 55 1.45 0.20 -15.63
C VAL A 55 2.74 0.16 -16.46
N LYS A 56 2.96 1.18 -17.30
CA LYS A 56 4.13 1.24 -18.20
C LYS A 56 5.36 1.89 -17.55
N ASP A 57 5.15 2.73 -16.52
CA ASP A 57 6.18 3.47 -15.80
C ASP A 57 5.86 3.43 -14.30
N PHE A 58 6.67 2.71 -13.51
CA PHE A 58 6.35 2.33 -12.12
C PHE A 58 7.10 3.12 -11.02
N ASP A 59 7.86 4.15 -11.38
CA ASP A 59 8.66 4.90 -10.39
C ASP A 59 7.83 5.95 -9.62
N ASP A 60 6.53 6.11 -9.91
CA ASP A 60 5.67 7.10 -9.29
C ASP A 60 4.64 6.49 -8.32
N VAL A 61 4.74 6.90 -7.05
CA VAL A 61 3.78 6.61 -5.98
C VAL A 61 2.36 6.92 -6.42
N PHE A 62 2.17 7.98 -7.20
CA PHE A 62 0.85 8.42 -7.65
C PHE A 62 0.18 7.37 -8.55
N TRP A 63 0.90 6.81 -9.52
CA TRP A 63 0.37 5.80 -10.42
C TRP A 63 0.09 4.49 -9.69
N ALA A 64 0.99 4.08 -8.79
CA ALA A 64 0.76 2.92 -7.94
C ALA A 64 -0.52 3.06 -7.11
N LEU A 65 -0.74 4.23 -6.49
CA LEU A 65 -1.94 4.48 -5.70
C LEU A 65 -3.20 4.59 -6.55
N GLN A 66 -3.14 5.29 -7.67
CA GLN A 66 -4.28 5.41 -8.58
C GLN A 66 -4.70 4.03 -9.09
N TYR A 67 -3.73 3.19 -9.46
CA TYR A 67 -4.02 1.83 -9.89
C TYR A 67 -4.60 0.98 -8.75
N MET A 68 -3.95 0.97 -7.58
CA MET A 68 -4.41 0.18 -6.43
C MET A 68 -5.77 0.66 -5.92
N GLY A 69 -6.12 1.94 -6.05
CA GLY A 69 -7.44 2.47 -5.70
C GLY A 69 -8.52 2.19 -6.74
N THR A 70 -8.17 2.18 -8.03
CA THR A 70 -9.15 1.97 -9.11
C THR A 70 -9.36 0.49 -9.43
N VAL A 71 -8.27 -0.22 -9.71
CA VAL A 71 -8.27 -1.63 -10.11
C VAL A 71 -8.13 -2.54 -8.90
N GLY A 72 -7.21 -2.25 -7.98
CA GLY A 72 -6.89 -3.12 -6.85
C GLY A 72 -6.39 -4.51 -7.25
N VAL A 73 -6.08 -5.34 -6.26
CA VAL A 73 -5.54 -6.70 -6.47
C VAL A 73 -6.58 -7.74 -6.07
N ARG A 74 -6.77 -8.76 -6.91
CA ARG A 74 -7.65 -9.90 -6.60
C ARG A 74 -6.88 -10.96 -5.83
N SER A 75 -7.61 -11.77 -5.06
CA SER A 75 -7.03 -12.89 -4.32
C SER A 75 -7.81 -14.16 -4.56
N ARG A 76 -7.16 -15.32 -4.44
CA ARG A 76 -7.88 -16.60 -4.37
C ARG A 76 -7.26 -17.51 -3.32
N PRO A 77 -8.07 -18.35 -2.65
CA PRO A 77 -7.54 -19.32 -1.70
C PRO A 77 -6.88 -20.49 -2.44
N LEU A 78 -5.78 -20.95 -1.89
CA LEU A 78 -5.05 -22.16 -2.28
C LEU A 78 -5.04 -23.15 -1.11
N SER A 79 -4.84 -24.43 -1.41
CA SER A 79 -4.66 -25.44 -0.37
C SER A 79 -3.46 -25.08 0.51
N PRO A 80 -3.33 -25.69 1.72
CA PRO A 80 -2.13 -25.52 2.54
C PRO A 80 -0.82 -25.93 1.85
N THR A 81 -0.89 -26.76 0.80
CA THR A 81 0.25 -27.21 -0.01
C THR A 81 0.55 -26.30 -1.20
N GLY A 82 -0.27 -25.27 -1.43
CA GLY A 82 -0.12 -24.33 -2.54
C GLY A 82 -0.77 -24.78 -3.84
N ASP A 83 -1.54 -25.87 -3.79
CA ASP A 83 -2.33 -26.34 -4.92
C ASP A 83 -3.62 -25.52 -5.04
N GLU A 84 -4.09 -25.34 -6.26
CA GLU A 84 -5.38 -24.70 -6.49
C GLU A 84 -6.50 -25.53 -5.86
N ILE A 85 -7.36 -24.88 -5.07
CA ILE A 85 -8.53 -25.54 -4.51
C ILE A 85 -9.54 -25.71 -5.65
N PRO A 86 -10.01 -26.93 -5.95
CA PRO A 86 -10.99 -27.12 -7.03
C PRO A 86 -12.22 -26.22 -6.86
N GLY A 87 -12.50 -25.40 -7.86
CA GLY A 87 -13.62 -24.44 -7.84
C GLY A 87 -13.35 -23.12 -7.11
N SER A 88 -12.12 -22.85 -6.64
CA SER A 88 -11.76 -21.52 -6.15
C SER A 88 -11.69 -20.51 -7.28
N GLU A 89 -12.45 -19.43 -7.17
CA GLU A 89 -12.42 -18.31 -8.10
C GLU A 89 -11.54 -17.17 -7.58
N TRP A 90 -11.13 -16.28 -8.48
CA TRP A 90 -10.58 -14.98 -8.08
C TRP A 90 -11.65 -14.13 -7.40
N THR A 91 -11.37 -13.69 -6.18
CA THR A 91 -12.31 -12.94 -5.32
C THR A 91 -11.66 -11.69 -4.74
N GLY A 92 -12.50 -10.74 -4.35
CA GLY A 92 -12.08 -9.48 -3.74
C GLY A 92 -11.33 -8.55 -4.68
N ARG A 93 -11.36 -7.25 -4.38
CA ARG A 93 -10.37 -6.29 -4.89
C ARG A 93 -9.86 -5.54 -3.69
N PHE A 94 -8.67 -5.91 -3.22
CA PHE A 94 -7.96 -5.16 -2.20
C PHE A 94 -7.56 -3.84 -2.83
N LYS A 95 -8.26 -2.79 -2.40
CA LYS A 95 -8.10 -1.44 -2.91
C LYS A 95 -7.50 -0.58 -1.84
N ILE A 96 -6.53 0.22 -2.25
CA ILE A 96 -5.88 1.20 -1.39
C ILE A 96 -6.49 2.55 -1.73
N LYS A 97 -7.11 3.20 -0.73
CA LYS A 97 -7.69 4.53 -0.92
C LYS A 97 -6.68 5.66 -0.74
N GLY A 98 -5.59 5.38 -0.04
CA GLY A 98 -4.55 6.36 0.23
C GLY A 98 -3.38 5.77 0.99
N ILE A 99 -2.45 6.63 1.38
CA ILE A 99 -1.29 6.26 2.19
C ILE A 99 -1.11 7.19 3.36
N ARG A 100 -0.55 6.65 4.43
CA ARG A 100 0.02 7.44 5.52
C ARG A 100 1.52 7.41 5.44
N ARG A 101 2.15 8.58 5.54
CA ARG A 101 3.60 8.65 5.80
C ARG A 101 3.83 8.70 7.30
N ILE A 102 4.72 7.83 7.80
CA ILE A 102 5.14 7.86 9.20
C ILE A 102 6.49 8.58 9.27
N PRO A 103 6.64 9.61 10.13
CA PRO A 103 7.93 10.25 10.35
C PRO A 103 8.99 9.23 10.75
N THR A 104 10.21 9.34 10.22
CA THR A 104 11.30 8.39 10.51
C THR A 104 11.72 8.38 11.99
N THR A 105 11.32 9.40 12.76
CA THR A 105 11.51 9.48 14.22
C THR A 105 10.50 8.66 15.02
N LYS A 106 9.39 8.23 14.42
CA LYS A 106 8.29 7.48 15.06
C LYS A 106 8.45 5.97 14.88
N ILE A 107 9.61 5.44 15.27
CA ILE A 107 9.95 4.02 15.10
C ILE A 107 8.96 3.10 15.84
N ASP A 108 8.52 3.48 17.04
CA ASP A 108 7.61 2.63 17.81
C ASP A 108 6.23 2.52 17.15
N GLU A 109 5.79 3.56 16.44
CA GLU A 109 4.57 3.53 15.64
C GLU A 109 4.69 2.53 14.48
N VAL A 110 5.83 2.53 13.76
CA VAL A 110 6.13 1.53 12.72
C VAL A 110 6.08 0.11 13.29
N LYS A 111 6.64 -0.11 14.48
CA LYS A 111 6.59 -1.42 15.15
C LYS A 111 5.16 -1.85 15.45
N SER A 112 4.31 -0.94 15.93
CA SER A 112 2.90 -1.22 16.18
C SER A 112 2.18 -1.71 14.93
N TYR A 113 2.40 -1.06 13.76
CA TYR A 113 1.84 -1.55 12.50
C TYR A 113 2.30 -2.96 12.13
N ILE A 114 3.60 -3.25 12.29
CA ILE A 114 4.14 -4.58 12.00
C ILE A 114 3.52 -5.64 12.94
N GLN A 115 3.32 -5.30 14.22
CA GLN A 115 2.70 -6.18 15.22
C GLN A 115 1.21 -6.40 14.99
N GLU A 116 0.51 -5.38 14.48
CA GLU A 116 -0.87 -5.48 13.99
C GLU A 116 -0.96 -6.12 12.61
N HIS A 117 0.17 -6.60 12.08
CA HIS A 117 0.31 -7.26 10.79
C HIS A 117 -0.16 -6.40 9.60
N CYS A 118 -0.09 -5.09 9.74
CA CYS A 118 -0.24 -4.16 8.64
C CYS A 118 1.08 -4.08 7.86
N GLY A 119 1.00 -4.18 6.53
CA GLY A 119 2.19 -4.00 5.70
C GLY A 119 2.72 -2.57 5.79
N VAL A 120 3.97 -2.42 6.26
CA VAL A 120 4.65 -1.12 6.25
C VAL A 120 5.65 -1.09 5.10
N LEU A 121 5.41 -0.24 4.12
CA LEU A 121 6.33 0.00 3.03
C LEU A 121 7.48 0.88 3.54
N VAL A 122 8.70 0.56 3.12
CA VAL A 122 9.87 1.39 3.39
C VAL A 122 10.64 1.68 2.12
N THR A 123 11.20 2.89 2.08
CA THR A 123 12.11 3.32 1.02
C THR A 123 13.51 3.49 1.59
N PHE A 124 14.51 2.97 0.89
CA PHE A 124 15.92 3.20 1.18
C PHE A 124 16.75 3.26 -0.10
N PRO A 125 17.91 3.93 -0.08
CA PRO A 125 18.76 4.00 -1.26
C PRO A 125 19.50 2.68 -1.49
N ILE A 126 19.67 2.31 -2.74
CA ILE A 126 20.38 1.09 -3.17
C ILE A 126 21.45 1.40 -4.21
N ASN A 127 22.48 0.57 -4.24
CA ASN A 127 23.44 0.51 -5.34
C ASN A 127 23.28 -0.82 -6.10
N GLN A 128 24.04 -1.00 -7.19
CA GLN A 128 23.99 -2.18 -8.05
C GLN A 128 24.27 -3.50 -7.30
N ASP A 129 25.02 -3.44 -6.21
CA ASP A 129 25.27 -4.57 -5.31
C ASP A 129 24.00 -5.17 -4.70
N PHE A 130 22.93 -4.38 -4.57
CA PHE A 130 21.66 -4.85 -4.04
C PHE A 130 21.02 -5.97 -4.87
N TYR A 131 21.32 -6.05 -6.18
CA TYR A 131 20.84 -7.15 -7.03
C TYR A 131 21.60 -8.46 -6.87
N SER A 132 22.69 -8.46 -6.09
CA SER A 132 23.49 -9.67 -5.87
C SER A 132 22.71 -10.74 -5.12
N ARG A 133 22.83 -12.00 -5.54
CA ARG A 133 22.35 -13.15 -4.76
C ARG A 133 23.08 -13.32 -3.43
N SER A 134 24.25 -12.71 -3.31
CA SER A 134 25.09 -12.73 -2.09
C SER A 134 25.13 -11.35 -1.44
N VAL A 135 24.06 -10.57 -1.59
CA VAL A 135 23.90 -9.28 -0.93
C VAL A 135 24.11 -9.41 0.59
N ALA A 136 24.87 -8.49 1.17
CA ALA A 136 25.15 -8.51 2.61
C ALA A 136 23.90 -8.23 3.44
N MET A 137 23.80 -8.82 4.63
CA MET A 137 22.67 -8.65 5.54
C MET A 137 23.14 -8.31 6.97
N PRO A 138 22.69 -7.19 7.57
CA PRO A 138 21.81 -6.17 6.99
C PRO A 138 22.45 -5.47 5.79
N TYR A 139 21.63 -5.05 4.83
CA TYR A 139 22.10 -4.38 3.62
C TYR A 139 22.83 -3.09 3.95
N GLU A 140 24.03 -2.95 3.38
CA GLU A 140 24.83 -1.75 3.36
C GLU A 140 25.31 -1.53 1.93
N ARG A 141 25.16 -0.29 1.42
CA ARG A 141 25.53 0.02 0.04
C ARG A 141 27.02 -0.13 -0.19
N ASP A 142 27.39 -0.98 -1.14
CA ASP A 142 28.72 -0.93 -1.74
C ASP A 142 28.84 0.30 -2.65
N ARG A 143 29.49 1.34 -2.12
CA ARG A 143 29.72 2.63 -2.79
C ARG A 143 30.67 2.54 -3.99
N SER A 144 31.34 1.40 -4.21
CA SER A 144 32.13 1.18 -5.42
C SER A 144 31.28 0.82 -6.64
N THR A 145 30.02 0.42 -6.41
CA THR A 145 29.07 0.07 -7.46
C THR A 145 28.13 1.25 -7.78
N ALA A 146 27.45 1.19 -8.94
CA ALA A 146 26.60 2.28 -9.42
C ALA A 146 25.46 2.60 -8.45
N ASP A 147 25.20 3.89 -8.19
CA ASP A 147 24.02 4.36 -7.46
C ASP A 147 22.78 4.17 -8.34
N LEU A 148 21.76 3.54 -7.77
CA LEU A 148 20.51 3.22 -8.45
C LEU A 148 19.31 4.00 -7.87
N GLY A 149 19.58 4.96 -7.00
CA GLY A 149 18.55 5.75 -6.34
C GLY A 149 17.86 4.96 -5.24
N PHE A 150 16.53 4.94 -5.24
CA PHE A 150 15.72 4.41 -4.16
C PHE A 150 15.00 3.12 -4.54
N HIS A 151 14.76 2.27 -3.54
CA HIS A 151 14.00 1.04 -3.67
C HIS A 151 13.00 0.89 -2.54
N ASN A 152 11.86 0.27 -2.84
CA ASN A 152 10.75 0.07 -1.91
C ASN A 152 10.55 -1.42 -1.61
N VAL A 153 10.33 -1.74 -0.35
CA VAL A 153 10.05 -3.11 0.13
C VAL A 153 9.00 -3.06 1.24
N CYS A 154 8.45 -4.21 1.63
CA CYS A 154 7.49 -4.32 2.72
C CYS A 154 8.14 -4.89 3.98
N LEU A 155 8.01 -4.21 5.12
CA LEU A 155 8.48 -4.72 6.41
C LEU A 155 7.57 -5.84 6.92
N VAL A 156 8.21 -6.89 7.42
CA VAL A 156 7.55 -8.08 7.97
C VAL A 156 7.99 -8.40 9.40
N GLY A 157 8.97 -7.66 9.93
CA GLY A 157 9.50 -7.91 11.27
C GLY A 157 10.61 -6.96 11.67
N PHE A 158 11.11 -7.11 12.90
CA PHE A 158 12.20 -6.30 13.42
C PHE A 158 12.98 -6.99 14.54
N GLU A 159 14.24 -6.58 14.72
CA GLU A 159 15.10 -7.02 15.83
C GLU A 159 15.70 -5.81 16.54
N ASP A 160 15.14 -5.46 17.70
CA ASP A 160 15.49 -4.24 18.43
C ASP A 160 16.95 -4.21 18.91
N ARG A 161 17.48 -5.34 19.36
CA ARG A 161 18.89 -5.44 19.81
C ARG A 161 19.87 -5.06 18.72
N LYS A 162 19.55 -5.37 17.45
CA LYS A 162 20.39 -5.07 16.29
C LYS A 162 19.96 -3.78 15.57
N ARG A 163 18.83 -3.19 15.96
CA ARG A 163 18.20 -2.03 15.30
C ARG A 163 18.00 -2.26 13.80
N THR A 164 17.48 -3.44 13.46
CA THR A 164 17.24 -3.86 12.07
C THR A 164 15.78 -4.19 11.81
N TRP A 165 15.28 -3.74 10.67
CA TRP A 165 14.05 -4.21 10.07
C TRP A 165 14.30 -5.48 9.26
N MET A 166 13.31 -6.37 9.23
CA MET A 166 13.21 -7.48 8.28
C MET A 166 12.17 -7.11 7.23
N PHE A 167 12.45 -7.35 5.96
CA PHE A 167 11.55 -7.01 4.86
C PHE A 167 11.44 -8.15 3.86
N GLN A 168 10.29 -8.22 3.19
CA GLN A 168 10.07 -9.03 2.00
C GLN A 168 10.38 -8.18 0.78
N ASN A 169 11.21 -8.71 -0.12
CA ASN A 169 11.54 -8.10 -1.39
C ASN A 169 10.72 -8.72 -2.54
N SER A 170 10.76 -8.09 -3.72
CA SER A 170 10.02 -8.50 -4.91
C SER A 170 10.90 -9.10 -6.01
N PHE A 171 12.11 -9.58 -5.66
CA PHE A 171 13.06 -10.18 -6.60
C PHE A 171 13.00 -11.72 -6.64
N GLY A 172 11.95 -12.29 -6.03
CA GLY A 172 11.75 -13.74 -5.93
C GLY A 172 12.60 -14.40 -4.84
N ALA A 173 12.34 -15.69 -4.61
CA ALA A 173 12.95 -16.44 -3.51
C ALA A 173 14.47 -16.65 -3.65
N ASN A 174 15.02 -16.50 -4.87
CA ASN A 174 16.45 -16.65 -5.12
C ASN A 174 17.29 -15.43 -4.71
N TRP A 175 16.66 -14.37 -4.21
CA TRP A 175 17.32 -13.17 -3.73
C TRP A 175 17.37 -13.15 -2.20
N GLY A 176 18.51 -12.74 -1.63
CA GLY A 176 18.66 -12.63 -0.18
C GLY A 176 18.43 -13.96 0.54
N ASP A 177 17.69 -13.90 1.64
CA ASP A 177 17.28 -15.07 2.44
C ASP A 177 15.86 -15.47 2.04
N GLU A 178 15.72 -16.30 1.01
CA GLU A 178 14.43 -16.77 0.47
C GLU A 178 13.47 -15.64 0.03
N GLY A 179 14.01 -14.54 -0.52
CA GLY A 179 13.27 -13.35 -0.90
C GLY A 179 13.18 -12.28 0.20
N TYR A 180 13.75 -12.54 1.38
CA TYR A 180 13.77 -11.62 2.51
C TYR A 180 15.14 -10.97 2.69
N GLY A 181 15.12 -9.79 3.30
CA GLY A 181 16.32 -9.03 3.63
C GLY A 181 16.21 -8.32 4.97
N LYS A 182 17.32 -7.74 5.39
CA LYS A 182 17.43 -6.94 6.61
C LYS A 182 18.03 -5.58 6.30
N ILE A 183 17.54 -4.53 6.94
CA ILE A 183 18.12 -3.19 6.84
C ILE A 183 18.10 -2.49 8.19
N ARG A 184 19.13 -1.68 8.47
CA ARG A 184 19.19 -0.91 9.72
C ARG A 184 18.14 0.20 9.73
N TYR A 185 17.60 0.50 10.92
CA TYR A 185 16.58 1.53 11.10
C TYR A 185 17.01 2.90 10.56
N ASP A 186 18.29 3.23 10.71
CA ASP A 186 18.91 4.50 10.30
C ASP A 186 19.23 4.60 8.80
N ARG A 187 18.87 3.57 8.01
CA ARG A 187 19.02 3.56 6.55
C ARG A 187 17.71 3.78 5.81
N VAL A 188 16.57 3.69 6.50
CA VAL A 188 15.25 3.98 5.93
C VAL A 188 15.05 5.49 5.84
N VAL A 189 14.67 5.96 4.65
CA VAL A 189 14.39 7.38 4.40
C VAL A 189 12.91 7.72 4.43
N GLN A 190 12.03 6.72 4.31
CA GLN A 190 10.59 6.89 4.34
C GLN A 190 9.89 5.63 4.82
N TYR A 191 8.85 5.80 5.65
CA TYR A 191 7.89 4.77 6.01
C TYR A 191 6.52 5.16 5.45
N VAL A 192 5.83 4.22 4.83
CA VAL A 192 4.50 4.38 4.26
C VAL A 192 3.61 3.22 4.70
N VAL A 193 2.39 3.52 5.12
CA VAL A 193 1.35 2.53 5.40
C VAL A 193 0.21 2.73 4.41
N PRO A 194 -0.26 1.68 3.71
CA PRO A 194 -1.45 1.77 2.87
C PRO A 194 -2.70 1.86 3.73
N ILE A 195 -3.67 2.63 3.27
CA ILE A 195 -5.00 2.72 3.88
C ILE A 195 -5.95 1.96 2.97
N PHE A 196 -6.59 0.91 3.48
CA PHE A 196 -7.52 0.12 2.69
C PHE A 196 -8.89 0.81 2.59
N MET A 197 -9.65 0.53 1.52
CA MET A 197 -10.95 1.18 1.27
C MET A 197 -11.98 0.98 2.41
N ASP A 198 -11.88 -0.14 3.13
CA ASP A 198 -12.75 -0.56 4.23
C ASP A 198 -12.37 -0.01 5.61
N GLU A 199 -11.23 0.68 5.73
CA GLU A 199 -10.80 1.32 6.98
C GLU A 199 -11.42 2.73 7.14
N GLU A 200 -11.68 3.24 8.35
CA GLU A 200 -12.07 4.64 8.53
C GLU A 200 -10.87 5.59 8.36
N ILE A 201 -11.08 6.76 7.73
CA ILE A 201 -10.07 7.81 7.62
C ILE A 201 -10.00 8.54 8.98
N LEU A 202 -8.98 8.26 9.79
CA LEU A 202 -8.67 9.04 10.98
C LEU A 202 -8.34 10.52 10.63
N PRO A 203 -8.76 11.53 11.41
CA PRO A 203 -8.54 12.96 11.10
C PRO A 203 -7.07 13.37 10.87
N SER A 204 -6.11 12.55 11.29
CA SER A 204 -4.68 12.75 11.00
C SER A 204 -4.29 12.61 9.52
N TYR A 205 -5.23 12.23 8.64
CA TYR A 205 -5.01 12.04 7.20
C TYR A 205 -5.17 13.31 6.34
N ASP A 206 -5.61 14.44 6.91
CA ASP A 206 -5.94 15.67 6.18
C ASP A 206 -4.77 16.32 5.40
N ASN A 207 -3.55 15.76 5.47
CA ASN A 207 -2.38 16.27 4.74
C ASN A 207 -1.97 15.44 3.51
N VAL A 208 -2.77 14.45 3.07
CA VAL A 208 -2.55 13.78 1.78
C VAL A 208 -3.76 14.00 0.89
N GLN A 209 -3.74 15.12 0.17
CA GLN A 209 -4.72 15.37 -0.88
C GLN A 209 -4.51 14.34 -2.00
N LEU A 210 -5.48 13.45 -2.16
CA LEU A 210 -5.50 12.51 -3.28
C LEU A 210 -5.58 13.34 -4.57
N PRO A 211 -4.72 13.11 -5.59
CA PRO A 211 -4.66 14.02 -6.74
C PRO A 211 -5.90 14.03 -7.65
N ASN A 212 -6.95 13.32 -7.30
CA ASN A 212 -8.23 13.30 -8.02
C ASN A 212 -9.44 13.61 -7.13
N ASP A 213 -9.28 14.11 -5.90
CA ASP A 213 -10.43 14.68 -5.21
C ASP A 213 -10.75 16.06 -5.83
N PRO A 214 -11.91 16.25 -6.47
CA PRO A 214 -12.35 17.60 -6.78
C PRO A 214 -12.40 18.37 -5.47
N ALA A 215 -11.84 19.58 -5.46
CA ALA A 215 -11.86 20.45 -4.29
C ALA A 215 -13.26 20.43 -3.66
N PRO A 216 -13.39 20.29 -2.33
CA PRO A 216 -14.69 20.26 -1.69
C PRO A 216 -15.48 21.49 -2.13
N HIS A 217 -16.68 21.26 -2.65
CA HIS A 217 -17.54 22.35 -3.06
C HIS A 217 -17.66 23.32 -1.88
N PRO A 218 -17.53 24.65 -2.10
CA PRO A 218 -17.68 25.61 -1.04
C PRO A 218 -19.06 25.38 -0.40
N VAL A 219 -19.04 24.92 0.84
CA VAL A 219 -20.27 24.72 1.62
C VAL A 219 -20.85 26.12 1.79
N ALA A 220 -21.95 26.37 1.08
CA ALA A 220 -22.72 27.59 1.28
C ALA A 220 -23.11 27.63 2.75
N SER A 221 -22.54 28.60 3.46
CA SER A 221 -22.85 28.88 4.86
C SER A 221 -24.28 29.41 4.91
N THR A 222 -25.24 28.52 5.11
CA THR A 222 -26.58 28.91 5.54
C THR A 222 -26.51 29.19 7.03
N SER A 223 -26.16 30.43 7.38
CA SER A 223 -26.44 30.98 8.70
C SER A 223 -27.95 31.05 8.89
N SER A 224 -28.52 30.08 9.61
CA SER A 224 -29.86 30.23 10.19
C SER A 224 -29.73 30.98 11.52
N SER A 225 -30.24 32.21 11.55
CA SER A 225 -30.55 32.90 12.80
C SER A 225 -31.57 34.02 12.55
N SER A 226 -32.83 33.68 12.80
CA SER A 226 -33.73 34.39 13.73
C SER A 226 -35.15 34.53 13.18
N CYS A 227 -36.04 33.90 13.93
CA CYS A 227 -37.44 34.22 14.12
C CYS A 227 -37.62 35.69 14.55
N ASP A 228 -38.49 36.44 13.87
CA ASP A 228 -39.81 36.81 14.39
C ASP A 228 -40.49 37.94 13.59
N ALA A 229 -41.80 37.77 13.46
CA ALA A 229 -42.87 38.76 13.47
C ALA A 229 -42.91 39.96 12.48
N GLU A 230 -43.98 39.91 11.68
CA GLU A 230 -45.00 40.96 11.52
C GLU A 230 -44.93 42.04 10.42
N GLN A 231 -46.03 42.01 9.65
CA GLN A 231 -46.86 43.10 9.15
C GLN A 231 -46.61 43.73 7.76
N HIS A 232 -47.68 43.58 6.95
CA HIS A 232 -48.27 44.56 6.02
C HIS A 232 -47.41 44.97 4.79
N GLN A 233 -47.90 45.10 3.56
CA GLN A 233 -49.23 45.40 3.06
C GLN A 233 -49.20 45.29 1.51
N THR A 234 -50.27 44.73 0.89
CA THR A 234 -50.88 45.17 -0.40
C THR A 234 -50.06 45.11 -1.71
N ARG A 235 -50.58 44.91 -2.93
CA ARG A 235 -51.88 44.59 -3.56
C ARG A 235 -51.58 44.47 -5.07
N ARG A 236 -52.30 43.57 -5.78
CA ARG A 236 -52.86 43.75 -7.15
C ARG A 236 -51.83 43.90 -8.32
N ARG A 237 -52.08 43.56 -9.58
CA ARG A 237 -53.18 42.98 -10.38
C ARG A 237 -52.63 42.85 -11.83
N PHE A 238 -53.07 41.83 -12.57
CA PHE A 238 -53.23 41.77 -14.05
C PHE A 238 -51.96 41.95 -14.91
N GLY A 239 -51.77 41.37 -16.10
CA GLY A 239 -52.57 40.55 -17.00
C GLY A 239 -51.87 40.51 -18.37
N ARG A 240 -51.95 39.33 -19.02
CA ARG A 240 -51.79 39.00 -20.46
C ARG A 240 -51.20 39.99 -21.50
N ARG A 241 -50.32 39.39 -22.33
CA ARG A 241 -50.19 39.44 -23.82
C ARG A 241 -50.00 40.81 -24.49
N HIS A 242 -48.85 40.99 -25.15
CA HIS A 242 -48.67 40.69 -26.57
C HIS A 242 -47.21 40.37 -26.87
#